data_AF-A0A7K9EFW3-F1
#
_entry.id   AF-A0A7K9EFW3-F1
#
_cell.length_a   1.000
_cell.length_b   1.000
_cell.length_c   1.000
_cell.angle_alpha   90.00
_cell.angle_beta   90.00
_cell.angle_gamma   90.00
#
_symmetry.space_group_name_H-M   'P 1'
#
loop_
_entity.id
_entity.type
_entity.pdbx_description
1 polymer ?
#
loop_
_entity_poly.entity_id
_entity_poly.type
_entity_poly.pdbx_seq_one_letter_code
_entity_poly.pdbx_strand_id
1 'polypeptide(L)'
;MYACCSTVTLEQDLNKKMHIWMLQTIAFALTSLVLSWAESIEYYGEICDNACPCEEKDSILTVSCENRGIISLFEISPPRFPVYHLLLSGNLLNRLYPNQFVNYTGASILHLGSNDIQDIETGAFHGLRGLKRLHLNNNKLELLRDDTFLGLESLEYLQVDYNYISIIEPNAFSKLHLLQVLILNDNLLSSLPNNLFRFVPLTHLDLRGNRLKLLPYVGLLQHMDKVVELQLEENPWNCSCELIALKDWLDSISYSALVGDVVCETPFRLHGRDLDEVSKQELCPRRLISDYEMRPQTPLSTTGYFHTTPASVNSVATSSSAVYKSPLKPPKGTRQPNKTRVRPTSRLPSKDLGYSNYGPSIAYQTKSPVPLECPTACTCNLQISDLGLNVNCQERKIESISELQPKPYNPKKMYLTENYIALVRRADFADATGLDLLHLGNNRISVIQDRAFGDLTNLRRLYLNGNRIERLSPELFYGLQSLQYLFLQYNVIREIEAGTFESVPNLQLLFLNNNLLRSLPGNIFSGLSLYRLSLRSNHFSYLPVSGVLDQLKSLLQIDLHENPWDCTCDVVGMKLWLEQLNTGVLVDQVICESPKKFAQSDMRAVRVELLCPDYSDIVVSTPTPSPG
;
A
#
# COMPACT_ATOMS: atom_id res chain seq x y z
N MET A 1 -83.34 -45.83 41.30
CA MET A 1 -81.93 -45.37 41.23
C MET A 1 -81.46 -45.58 39.81
N TYR A 2 -80.98 -44.55 39.12
CA TYR A 2 -80.16 -44.67 37.92
C TYR A 2 -79.08 -43.60 38.02
N ALA A 3 -77.81 -43.99 37.92
CA ALA A 3 -76.67 -43.10 38.04
C ALA A 3 -76.14 -42.72 36.65
N CYS A 4 -75.71 -41.47 36.49
CA CYS A 4 -75.05 -41.02 35.27
C CYS A 4 -73.62 -41.57 35.21
N CYS A 5 -73.19 -42.05 34.04
CA CYS A 5 -71.78 -42.22 33.74
C CYS A 5 -71.10 -40.85 33.57
N SER A 6 -69.85 -40.74 34.00
CA SER A 6 -69.07 -39.49 33.98
C SER A 6 -68.26 -39.33 32.69
N THR A 7 -68.42 -38.18 32.01
CA THR A 7 -67.83 -37.89 30.70
C THR A 7 -66.48 -37.16 30.79
N VAL A 8 -65.66 -37.44 31.81
CA VAL A 8 -64.47 -36.64 32.16
C VAL A 8 -63.15 -37.29 31.70
N THR A 9 -63.17 -38.57 31.33
CA THR A 9 -61.96 -39.37 31.09
C THR A 9 -61.31 -39.18 29.72
N LEU A 10 -62.07 -38.88 28.67
CA LEU A 10 -61.57 -38.87 27.29
C LEU A 10 -60.68 -37.65 26.98
N GLU A 11 -61.11 -36.48 27.43
CA GLU A 11 -60.45 -35.20 27.14
C GLU A 11 -59.12 -35.07 27.91
N GLN A 12 -59.07 -35.56 29.15
CA GLN A 12 -57.83 -35.63 29.94
C GLN A 12 -56.80 -36.58 29.32
N ASP A 13 -57.23 -37.76 28.83
CA ASP A 13 -56.34 -38.72 28.17
C ASP A 13 -55.82 -38.20 26.82
N LEU A 14 -56.65 -37.48 26.06
CA LEU A 14 -56.23 -36.83 24.82
C LEU A 14 -55.16 -35.75 25.07
N ASN A 15 -55.39 -34.87 26.06
CA ASN A 15 -54.41 -33.84 26.45
C ASN A 15 -53.10 -34.46 26.96
N LYS A 16 -53.19 -35.57 27.72
CA LYS A 16 -52.02 -36.29 28.22
C LYS A 16 -51.21 -36.93 27.09
N LYS A 17 -51.89 -37.52 26.09
CA LYS A 17 -51.26 -38.06 24.87
C LYS A 17 -50.63 -36.95 24.02
N MET A 18 -51.27 -35.79 23.89
CA MET A 18 -50.72 -34.63 23.20
C MET A 18 -49.46 -34.08 23.90
N HIS A 19 -49.47 -33.96 25.24
CA HIS A 19 -48.27 -33.59 25.99
C HIS A 19 -47.14 -34.63 25.87
N ILE A 20 -47.46 -35.93 25.88
CA ILE A 20 -46.46 -36.99 25.63
C ILE A 20 -45.88 -36.88 24.23
N TRP A 21 -46.71 -36.64 23.20
CA TRP A 21 -46.25 -36.41 21.83
C TRP A 21 -45.35 -35.17 21.73
N MET A 22 -45.75 -34.04 22.32
CA MET A 22 -44.94 -32.82 22.37
C MET A 22 -43.60 -33.05 23.06
N LEU A 23 -43.59 -33.75 24.20
CA LEU A 23 -42.35 -34.12 24.90
C LEU A 23 -41.49 -35.07 24.07
N GLN A 24 -42.09 -36.01 23.32
CA GLN A 24 -41.39 -36.90 22.42
C GLN A 24 -40.80 -36.18 21.21
N THR A 25 -41.52 -35.24 20.57
CA THR A 25 -40.98 -34.45 19.45
C THR A 25 -39.92 -33.46 19.91
N ILE A 26 -40.08 -32.84 21.09
CA ILE A 26 -39.04 -31.99 21.70
C ILE A 26 -37.80 -32.83 22.05
N ALA A 27 -37.98 -34.03 22.63
CA ALA A 27 -36.87 -34.94 22.89
C ALA A 27 -36.17 -35.38 21.59
N PHE A 28 -36.92 -35.71 20.54
CA PHE A 28 -36.36 -36.13 19.25
C PHE A 28 -35.57 -34.99 18.57
N ALA A 29 -36.10 -33.76 18.61
CA ALA A 29 -35.43 -32.56 18.13
C ALA A 29 -34.16 -32.26 18.94
N LEU A 30 -34.22 -32.35 20.28
CA LEU A 30 -33.05 -32.21 21.16
C LEU A 30 -32.00 -33.30 20.89
N THR A 31 -32.39 -34.56 20.66
CA THR A 31 -31.41 -35.61 20.29
C THR A 31 -30.84 -35.40 18.88
N SER A 32 -31.64 -34.92 17.93
CA SER A 32 -31.15 -34.62 16.58
C SER A 32 -30.20 -33.42 16.55
N LEU A 33 -30.43 -32.42 17.41
CA LEU A 33 -29.48 -31.35 17.68
C LEU A 33 -28.21 -31.92 18.33
N VAL A 34 -28.32 -32.58 19.49
CA VAL A 34 -27.15 -33.13 20.21
C VAL A 34 -26.29 -34.07 19.35
N LEU A 35 -26.89 -34.85 18.44
CA LEU A 35 -26.14 -35.65 17.46
C LEU A 35 -25.42 -34.78 16.41
N SER A 36 -26.13 -33.83 15.78
CA SER A 36 -25.53 -32.90 14.82
C SER A 36 -24.42 -32.01 15.44
N TRP A 37 -24.50 -31.72 16.74
CA TRP A 37 -23.50 -30.95 17.48
C TRP A 37 -22.30 -31.82 17.90
N ALA A 38 -22.51 -33.11 18.17
CA ALA A 38 -21.40 -34.05 18.34
C ALA A 38 -20.59 -34.20 17.04
N GLU A 39 -21.28 -34.31 15.89
CA GLU A 39 -20.64 -34.42 14.57
C GLU A 39 -19.83 -33.16 14.20
N SER A 40 -20.33 -31.93 14.49
CA SER A 40 -19.58 -30.70 14.23
C SER A 40 -18.35 -30.54 15.13
N ILE A 41 -18.44 -30.90 16.41
CA ILE A 41 -17.32 -30.83 17.36
C ILE A 41 -16.22 -31.88 17.04
N GLU A 42 -16.60 -33.07 16.56
CA GLU A 42 -15.61 -34.04 16.07
C GLU A 42 -14.92 -33.58 14.78
N TYR A 43 -15.67 -32.95 13.85
CA TYR A 43 -15.17 -32.61 12.51
C TYR A 43 -14.37 -31.29 12.44
N TYR A 44 -14.84 -30.20 13.07
CA TYR A 44 -14.18 -28.88 13.02
C TYR A 44 -13.59 -28.42 14.36
N GLY A 45 -14.06 -28.94 15.48
CA GLY A 45 -13.63 -28.55 16.83
C GLY A 45 -14.45 -27.42 17.48
N GLU A 46 -14.22 -27.23 18.78
CA GLU A 46 -15.07 -26.45 19.70
C GLU A 46 -15.25 -24.95 19.31
N ILE A 47 -14.29 -24.37 18.60
CA ILE A 47 -14.34 -22.98 18.12
C ILE A 47 -15.56 -22.70 17.22
N CYS A 48 -15.96 -23.67 16.41
CA CYS A 48 -17.07 -23.55 15.46
C CYS A 48 -18.46 -23.76 16.08
N ASP A 49 -18.52 -24.26 17.32
CA ASP A 49 -19.77 -24.61 17.99
C ASP A 49 -20.45 -23.38 18.62
N ASN A 50 -19.66 -22.51 19.26
CA ASN A 50 -20.16 -21.29 19.92
C ASN A 50 -19.23 -20.06 19.82
N ALA A 51 -17.92 -20.24 19.68
CA ALA A 51 -16.95 -19.14 19.79
C ALA A 51 -16.87 -18.27 18.53
N CYS A 52 -16.91 -18.85 17.33
CA CYS A 52 -16.86 -18.16 16.03
C CYS A 52 -17.74 -18.90 14.99
N PRO A 53 -18.29 -18.21 13.97
CA PRO A 53 -18.89 -18.88 12.81
C PRO A 53 -17.79 -19.54 11.98
N CYS A 54 -18.09 -20.68 11.37
CA CYS A 54 -17.18 -21.40 10.49
C CYS A 54 -17.89 -21.80 9.19
N GLU A 55 -17.23 -21.58 8.05
CA GLU A 55 -17.74 -21.88 6.72
C GLU A 55 -16.68 -22.64 5.91
N GLU A 56 -17.00 -23.83 5.40
CA GLU A 56 -16.10 -24.57 4.52
C GLU A 56 -16.43 -24.26 3.05
N LYS A 57 -15.40 -23.88 2.28
CA LYS A 57 -15.46 -23.64 0.84
C LYS A 57 -14.19 -24.16 0.19
N ASP A 58 -14.32 -24.90 -0.91
CA ASP A 58 -13.20 -25.39 -1.74
C ASP A 58 -12.11 -26.14 -0.93
N SER A 59 -12.52 -26.94 0.07
CA SER A 59 -11.65 -27.67 1.02
C SER A 59 -10.82 -26.77 1.95
N ILE A 60 -11.27 -25.53 2.20
CA ILE A 60 -10.69 -24.58 3.14
C ILE A 60 -11.79 -24.09 4.11
N LEU A 61 -11.51 -24.15 5.41
CA LEU A 61 -12.41 -23.62 6.44
C LEU A 61 -12.10 -22.14 6.69
N THR A 62 -13.09 -21.27 6.68
CA THR A 62 -12.95 -19.86 7.11
C THR A 62 -13.63 -19.68 8.47
N VAL A 63 -12.91 -19.12 9.44
CA VAL A 63 -13.30 -19.03 10.85
C VAL A 63 -13.37 -17.55 11.25
N SER A 64 -14.59 -17.03 11.43
CA SER A 64 -14.90 -15.59 11.41
C SER A 64 -15.10 -15.01 12.81
N CYS A 65 -14.04 -15.00 13.62
CA CYS A 65 -14.02 -14.51 15.01
C CYS A 65 -14.08 -12.96 15.14
N GLU A 66 -14.66 -12.27 14.16
CA GLU A 66 -14.58 -10.82 13.98
C GLU A 66 -15.58 -10.05 14.85
N ASN A 67 -15.17 -8.88 15.38
CA ASN A 67 -15.98 -8.01 16.25
C ASN A 67 -16.58 -8.69 17.50
N ARG A 68 -15.95 -9.75 18.02
CA ARG A 68 -16.45 -10.50 19.19
C ARG A 68 -15.99 -9.94 20.53
N GLY A 69 -15.14 -8.91 20.53
CA GLY A 69 -14.59 -8.31 21.74
C GLY A 69 -13.57 -9.18 22.46
N ILE A 70 -12.97 -10.15 21.76
CA ILE A 70 -12.00 -11.12 22.30
C ILE A 70 -10.78 -10.35 22.85
N ILE A 71 -10.43 -10.59 24.11
CA ILE A 71 -9.31 -9.92 24.80
C ILE A 71 -8.05 -10.81 24.76
N SER A 72 -8.23 -12.13 24.66
CA SER A 72 -7.15 -13.11 24.63
C SER A 72 -7.43 -14.31 23.73
N LEU A 73 -6.40 -14.79 23.03
CA LEU A 73 -6.45 -16.01 22.22
C LEU A 73 -6.72 -17.29 23.04
N PHE A 74 -6.71 -17.23 24.37
CA PHE A 74 -7.15 -18.34 25.24
C PHE A 74 -8.69 -18.48 25.30
N GLU A 75 -9.44 -17.51 24.77
CA GLU A 75 -10.91 -17.58 24.62
C GLU A 75 -11.34 -18.43 23.41
N ILE A 76 -10.41 -18.83 22.54
CA ILE A 76 -10.66 -19.62 21.32
C ILE A 76 -9.80 -20.90 21.27
N SER A 77 -10.34 -21.97 20.70
CA SER A 77 -9.63 -23.25 20.50
C SER A 77 -9.12 -23.39 19.05
N PRO A 78 -8.00 -24.10 18.80
CA PRO A 78 -7.54 -24.37 17.45
C PRO A 78 -8.57 -25.19 16.63
N PRO A 79 -8.94 -24.77 15.41
CA PRO A 79 -9.75 -25.57 14.48
C PRO A 79 -9.07 -26.91 14.14
N ARG A 80 -9.86 -27.98 14.02
CA ARG A 80 -9.41 -29.35 13.69
C ARG A 80 -9.37 -29.64 12.19
N PHE A 81 -9.09 -28.62 11.38
CA PHE A 81 -9.20 -28.68 9.92
C PHE A 81 -7.82 -28.48 9.24
N PRO A 82 -7.50 -29.14 8.11
CA PRO A 82 -6.14 -29.16 7.56
C PRO A 82 -5.64 -27.82 6.99
N VAL A 83 -6.51 -27.01 6.38
CA VAL A 83 -6.18 -25.69 5.83
C VAL A 83 -7.31 -24.72 6.16
N TYR A 84 -7.02 -23.62 6.85
CA TYR A 84 -8.06 -22.65 7.24
C TYR A 84 -7.59 -21.19 7.28
N HIS A 85 -8.57 -20.30 7.29
CA HIS A 85 -8.40 -18.87 7.47
C HIS A 85 -8.98 -18.47 8.83
N LEU A 86 -8.21 -17.73 9.64
CA LEU A 86 -8.62 -17.28 10.96
C LEU A 86 -8.74 -15.75 10.97
N LEU A 87 -9.98 -15.25 11.07
CA LEU A 87 -10.27 -13.83 11.01
C LEU A 87 -10.58 -13.31 12.42
N LEU A 88 -9.68 -12.51 12.97
CA LEU A 88 -9.75 -11.96 14.34
C LEU A 88 -9.73 -10.42 14.37
N SER A 89 -10.05 -9.77 13.24
CA SER A 89 -10.13 -8.31 13.16
C SER A 89 -11.27 -7.71 14.02
N GLY A 90 -11.09 -6.47 14.49
CA GLY A 90 -12.10 -5.76 15.28
C GLY A 90 -12.23 -6.28 16.73
N ASN A 91 -11.16 -6.85 17.29
CA ASN A 91 -11.15 -7.38 18.66
C ASN A 91 -10.26 -6.53 19.60
N LEU A 92 -10.19 -6.93 20.87
CA LEU A 92 -9.51 -6.20 21.94
C LEU A 92 -8.16 -6.85 22.30
N LEU A 93 -7.52 -7.53 21.35
CA LEU A 93 -6.20 -8.13 21.54
C LEU A 93 -5.17 -7.02 21.72
N ASN A 94 -4.56 -6.94 22.89
CA ASN A 94 -3.55 -5.94 23.24
C ASN A 94 -2.11 -6.49 23.12
N ARG A 95 -1.93 -7.81 23.31
CA ARG A 95 -0.61 -8.45 23.30
C ARG A 95 -0.68 -9.89 22.83
N LEU A 96 0.29 -10.31 22.04
CA LEU A 96 0.46 -11.70 21.62
C LEU A 96 1.59 -12.35 22.43
N TYR A 97 1.31 -13.50 23.04
CA TYR A 97 2.23 -14.23 23.94
C TYR A 97 2.87 -15.44 23.26
N PRO A 98 4.05 -15.91 23.73
CA PRO A 98 4.81 -16.97 23.08
C PRO A 98 4.03 -18.27 22.93
N ASN A 99 4.11 -18.89 21.75
CA ASN A 99 3.49 -20.17 21.42
C ASN A 99 1.94 -20.21 21.51
N GLN A 100 1.23 -19.07 21.57
CA GLN A 100 -0.25 -19.09 21.55
C GLN A 100 -0.81 -19.77 20.29
N PHE A 101 -0.11 -19.64 19.16
CA PHE A 101 -0.50 -20.28 17.90
C PHE A 101 0.09 -21.69 17.67
N VAL A 102 0.68 -22.34 18.70
CA VAL A 102 1.43 -23.61 18.50
C VAL A 102 0.61 -24.75 17.92
N ASN A 103 -0.68 -24.79 18.25
CA ASN A 103 -1.64 -25.79 17.75
C ASN A 103 -2.39 -25.33 16.48
N TYR A 104 -2.13 -24.12 15.98
CA TYR A 104 -2.84 -23.52 14.84
C TYR A 104 -2.17 -23.81 13.49
N THR A 105 -1.64 -25.03 13.32
CA THR A 105 -0.73 -25.40 12.22
C THR A 105 -1.36 -25.37 10.83
N GLY A 106 -2.68 -25.51 10.73
CA GLY A 106 -3.45 -25.42 9.47
C GLY A 106 -3.79 -24.00 9.02
N ALA A 107 -3.43 -22.96 9.79
CA ALA A 107 -3.71 -21.58 9.41
C ALA A 107 -2.91 -21.15 8.17
N SER A 108 -3.63 -20.84 7.08
CA SER A 108 -3.12 -20.29 5.82
C SER A 108 -3.17 -18.76 5.79
N ILE A 109 -4.22 -18.16 6.38
CA ILE A 109 -4.40 -16.71 6.45
C ILE A 109 -4.86 -16.32 7.86
N LEU A 110 -4.26 -15.26 8.40
CA LEU A 110 -4.53 -14.75 9.74
C LEU A 110 -4.75 -13.23 9.67
N HIS A 111 -5.96 -12.79 10.02
CA HIS A 111 -6.28 -11.37 10.17
C HIS A 111 -6.28 -11.00 11.65
N LEU A 112 -5.45 -10.04 12.03
CA LEU A 112 -5.36 -9.43 13.36
C LEU A 112 -5.47 -7.89 13.26
N GLY A 113 -6.00 -7.39 12.14
CA GLY A 113 -6.14 -5.95 11.89
C GLY A 113 -7.17 -5.29 12.80
N SER A 114 -7.14 -3.96 12.93
CA SER A 114 -8.12 -3.20 13.72
C SER A 114 -8.30 -3.77 15.14
N ASN A 115 -7.18 -3.93 15.83
CA ASN A 115 -7.06 -4.42 17.21
C ASN A 115 -6.19 -3.46 18.05
N ASP A 116 -6.05 -3.74 19.34
CA ASP A 116 -5.28 -2.94 20.29
C ASP A 116 -3.78 -3.31 20.39
N ILE A 117 -3.24 -4.13 19.46
CA ILE A 117 -1.96 -4.84 19.67
C ILE A 117 -0.79 -3.86 19.73
N GLN A 118 -0.17 -3.76 20.91
CA GLN A 118 1.01 -2.92 21.19
C GLN A 118 2.32 -3.71 21.13
N ASP A 119 2.29 -5.00 21.48
CA ASP A 119 3.49 -5.82 21.59
C ASP A 119 3.25 -7.28 21.20
N ILE A 120 4.26 -7.86 20.55
CA ILE A 120 4.29 -9.25 20.09
C ILE A 120 5.52 -9.88 20.75
N GLU A 121 5.31 -10.80 21.68
CA GLU A 121 6.41 -11.50 22.36
C GLU A 121 7.11 -12.50 21.44
N THR A 122 8.39 -12.76 21.73
CA THR A 122 9.26 -13.72 21.05
C THR A 122 8.56 -15.06 20.78
N GLY A 123 8.38 -15.39 19.51
CA GLY A 123 7.77 -16.67 19.11
C GLY A 123 6.26 -16.78 19.37
N ALA A 124 5.52 -15.67 19.45
CA ALA A 124 4.05 -15.71 19.50
C ALA A 124 3.44 -16.52 18.34
N PHE A 125 3.96 -16.32 17.12
CA PHE A 125 3.55 -17.01 15.89
C PHE A 125 4.15 -18.42 15.71
N HIS A 126 4.84 -18.98 16.71
CA HIS A 126 5.25 -20.39 16.67
C HIS A 126 4.03 -21.30 16.44
N GLY A 127 4.13 -22.18 15.44
CA GLY A 127 3.06 -23.08 15.00
C GLY A 127 2.54 -22.75 13.60
N LEU A 128 2.50 -21.47 13.22
CA LEU A 128 1.94 -20.95 11.97
C LEU A 128 2.82 -21.19 10.72
N ARG A 129 3.41 -22.39 10.59
CA ARG A 129 4.38 -22.71 9.54
C ARG A 129 3.78 -22.70 8.13
N GLY A 130 2.48 -22.93 7.99
CA GLY A 130 1.77 -22.89 6.71
C GLY A 130 1.18 -21.53 6.34
N LEU A 131 1.38 -20.49 7.17
CA LEU A 131 0.74 -19.19 6.99
C LEU A 131 1.33 -18.44 5.80
N LYS A 132 0.47 -18.09 4.84
CA LYS A 132 0.78 -17.35 3.61
C LYS A 132 0.49 -15.85 3.72
N ARG A 133 -0.58 -15.45 4.41
CA ARG A 133 -0.93 -14.02 4.58
C ARG A 133 -1.15 -13.65 6.05
N LEU A 134 -0.55 -12.55 6.46
CA LEU A 134 -0.71 -11.96 7.80
C LEU A 134 -1.08 -10.48 7.67
N HIS A 135 -2.22 -10.11 8.27
CA HIS A 135 -2.72 -8.74 8.31
C HIS A 135 -2.69 -8.24 9.76
N LEU A 136 -1.92 -7.18 10.02
CA LEU A 136 -1.70 -6.50 11.30
C LEU A 136 -1.96 -4.98 11.16
N ASN A 137 -2.70 -4.57 10.13
CA ASN A 137 -3.06 -3.18 9.86
C ASN A 137 -3.87 -2.55 10.99
N ASN A 138 -3.83 -1.23 11.15
CA ASN A 138 -4.62 -0.49 12.13
C ASN A 138 -4.47 -1.05 13.56
N ASN A 139 -3.22 -1.15 14.02
CA ASN A 139 -2.84 -1.61 15.35
C ASN A 139 -1.91 -0.58 16.02
N LYS A 140 -1.28 -0.94 17.14
CA LYS A 140 -0.51 -0.02 17.99
C LYS A 140 0.97 -0.41 18.10
N LEU A 141 1.51 -1.12 17.11
CA LEU A 141 2.88 -1.59 17.10
C LEU A 141 3.87 -0.43 16.94
N GLU A 142 4.86 -0.31 17.83
CA GLU A 142 5.90 0.75 17.77
C GLU A 142 7.25 0.26 17.21
N LEU A 143 7.49 -1.05 17.25
CA LEU A 143 8.77 -1.72 16.99
C LEU A 143 8.56 -3.12 16.38
N LEU A 144 9.28 -3.45 15.31
CA LEU A 144 9.41 -4.84 14.83
C LEU A 144 10.80 -5.38 15.20
N ARG A 145 10.84 -6.49 15.94
CA ARG A 145 12.08 -7.11 16.44
C ARG A 145 12.58 -8.23 15.52
N ASP A 146 13.84 -8.62 15.70
CA ASP A 146 14.51 -9.70 14.97
C ASP A 146 13.77 -11.06 15.07
N ASP A 147 12.92 -11.24 16.08
CA ASP A 147 12.16 -12.46 16.39
C ASP A 147 10.63 -12.31 16.27
N THR A 148 10.11 -11.12 15.92
CA THR A 148 8.66 -10.84 15.89
C THR A 148 7.88 -11.79 14.96
N PHE A 149 8.47 -12.16 13.82
CA PHE A 149 7.83 -13.04 12.81
C PHE A 149 8.37 -14.49 12.84
N LEU A 150 8.99 -14.90 13.95
CA LEU A 150 9.59 -16.23 14.08
C LEU A 150 8.53 -17.34 14.00
N GLY A 151 8.69 -18.24 13.02
CA GLY A 151 7.76 -19.34 12.71
C GLY A 151 7.01 -19.18 11.38
N LEU A 152 7.00 -17.98 10.79
CA LEU A 152 6.26 -17.64 9.56
C LEU A 152 7.06 -17.91 8.27
N GLU A 153 7.70 -19.07 8.17
CA GLU A 153 8.65 -19.39 7.09
C GLU A 153 7.99 -19.47 5.69
N SER A 154 6.68 -19.67 5.61
CA SER A 154 5.90 -19.73 4.35
C SER A 154 5.14 -18.44 4.01
N LEU A 155 5.40 -17.32 4.69
CA LEU A 155 4.67 -16.07 4.48
C LEU A 155 4.97 -15.45 3.11
N GLU A 156 3.92 -15.16 2.34
CA GLU A 156 3.94 -14.58 0.99
C GLU A 156 3.52 -13.10 0.98
N TYR A 157 2.65 -12.70 1.92
CA TYR A 157 2.08 -11.36 2.07
C TYR A 157 2.09 -10.92 3.55
N LEU A 158 2.62 -9.73 3.82
CA LEU A 158 2.61 -9.10 5.15
C LEU A 158 2.11 -7.66 5.06
N GLN A 159 1.05 -7.36 5.80
CA GLN A 159 0.46 -6.03 5.90
C GLN A 159 0.52 -5.51 7.34
N VAL A 160 1.13 -4.35 7.53
CA VAL A 160 1.45 -3.70 8.82
C VAL A 160 1.28 -2.17 8.74
N ASP A 161 0.42 -1.67 7.85
CA ASP A 161 0.12 -0.25 7.70
C ASP A 161 -0.80 0.30 8.80
N TYR A 162 -0.91 1.63 8.91
CA TYR A 162 -1.64 2.32 9.98
C TYR A 162 -1.23 1.81 11.39
N ASN A 163 0.08 1.85 11.65
CA ASN A 163 0.68 1.52 12.94
C ASN A 163 1.65 2.65 13.35
N TYR A 164 2.28 2.52 14.52
CA TYR A 164 3.24 3.51 15.03
C TYR A 164 4.70 3.08 14.84
N ILE A 165 4.98 2.19 13.89
CA ILE A 165 6.28 1.51 13.78
C ILE A 165 7.35 2.55 13.45
N SER A 166 8.25 2.77 14.40
CA SER A 166 9.33 3.77 14.32
C SER A 166 10.70 3.14 14.05
N ILE A 167 10.85 1.87 14.43
CA ILE A 167 12.08 1.08 14.34
C ILE A 167 11.74 -0.33 13.83
N ILE A 168 12.60 -0.85 12.96
CA ILE A 168 12.64 -2.26 12.56
C ILE A 168 14.07 -2.76 12.85
N GLU A 169 14.21 -3.92 13.48
CA GLU A 169 15.51 -4.54 13.73
C GLU A 169 16.06 -5.28 12.49
N PRO A 170 17.39 -5.42 12.31
CA PRO A 170 17.99 -5.75 11.02
C PRO A 170 17.63 -7.12 10.43
N ASN A 171 17.19 -8.06 11.26
CA ASN A 171 16.86 -9.43 10.88
C ASN A 171 15.36 -9.74 11.02
N ALA A 172 14.49 -8.76 11.30
CA ALA A 172 13.05 -8.96 11.54
C ALA A 172 12.34 -9.77 10.43
N PHE A 173 12.72 -9.56 9.17
CA PHE A 173 12.18 -10.30 8.01
C PHE A 173 13.11 -11.44 7.53
N SER A 174 14.22 -11.73 8.21
CA SER A 174 15.29 -12.64 7.75
C SER A 174 14.89 -14.10 7.57
N LYS A 175 13.69 -14.50 8.02
CA LYS A 175 13.10 -15.85 7.89
C LYS A 175 11.97 -15.93 6.86
N LEU A 176 11.53 -14.79 6.33
CA LEU A 176 10.34 -14.69 5.48
C LEU A 176 10.74 -14.93 4.01
N HIS A 177 11.23 -16.13 3.74
CA HIS A 177 11.91 -16.48 2.49
C HIS A 177 11.01 -16.53 1.25
N LEU A 178 9.68 -16.50 1.43
CA LEU A 178 8.70 -16.46 0.36
C LEU A 178 7.97 -15.10 0.24
N LEU A 179 8.28 -14.12 1.10
CA LEU A 179 7.54 -12.87 1.21
C LEU A 179 7.78 -11.99 -0.02
N GLN A 180 6.69 -11.72 -0.74
CA GLN A 180 6.67 -10.99 -2.01
C GLN A 180 6.06 -9.60 -1.86
N VAL A 181 5.03 -9.47 -1.02
CA VAL A 181 4.27 -8.22 -0.84
C VAL A 181 4.40 -7.75 0.62
N LEU A 182 4.96 -6.55 0.81
CA LEU A 182 5.15 -5.94 2.12
C LEU A 182 4.54 -4.54 2.14
N ILE A 183 3.49 -4.37 2.93
CA ILE A 183 2.71 -3.13 3.02
C ILE A 183 3.00 -2.45 4.37
N LEU A 184 3.76 -1.34 4.33
CA LEU A 184 4.33 -0.61 5.46
C LEU A 184 3.97 0.90 5.45
N ASN A 185 2.99 1.32 4.63
CA ASN A 185 2.56 2.71 4.58
C ASN A 185 2.00 3.21 5.92
N ASP A 186 1.88 4.54 6.05
CA ASP A 186 1.23 5.20 7.18
C ASP A 186 1.80 4.74 8.54
N ASN A 187 3.13 4.82 8.66
CA ASN A 187 3.94 4.45 9.82
C ASN A 187 4.97 5.55 10.15
N LEU A 188 5.83 5.33 11.14
CA LEU A 188 6.76 6.33 11.68
C LEU A 188 8.25 6.07 11.33
N LEU A 189 8.53 5.23 10.31
CA LEU A 189 9.88 4.77 9.99
C LEU A 189 10.78 5.91 9.53
N SER A 190 11.84 6.20 10.30
CA SER A 190 12.81 7.25 9.94
C SER A 190 13.98 6.75 9.07
N SER A 191 14.24 5.45 9.10
CA SER A 191 15.27 4.74 8.32
C SER A 191 15.02 3.24 8.34
N LEU A 192 15.42 2.52 7.29
CA LEU A 192 15.42 1.05 7.27
C LEU A 192 16.82 0.50 7.61
N PRO A 193 16.94 -0.58 8.40
CA PRO A 193 18.23 -1.20 8.75
C PRO A 193 18.92 -1.92 7.58
N ASN A 194 20.24 -2.03 7.66
CA ASN A 194 21.06 -2.70 6.65
C ASN A 194 20.81 -4.22 6.61
N ASN A 195 20.64 -4.76 5.39
CA ASN A 195 20.37 -6.15 5.02
C ASN A 195 18.96 -6.68 5.33
N LEU A 196 18.02 -5.80 5.67
CA LEU A 196 16.62 -6.16 5.98
C LEU A 196 15.97 -7.08 4.93
N PHE A 197 16.15 -6.78 3.65
CA PHE A 197 15.55 -7.53 2.53
C PHE A 197 16.47 -8.61 1.93
N ARG A 198 17.64 -8.86 2.51
CA ARG A 198 18.69 -9.76 1.95
C ARG A 198 18.20 -11.18 1.66
N PHE A 199 17.19 -11.65 2.38
CA PHE A 199 16.65 -13.01 2.29
C PHE A 199 15.15 -13.03 1.93
N VAL A 200 14.64 -11.93 1.35
CA VAL A 200 13.22 -11.64 1.15
C VAL A 200 12.97 -11.30 -0.34
N PRO A 201 12.26 -12.13 -1.13
CA PRO A 201 12.09 -11.93 -2.57
C PRO A 201 10.97 -10.93 -2.90
N LEU A 202 11.08 -9.69 -2.40
CA LEU A 202 10.04 -8.66 -2.58
C LEU A 202 9.82 -8.33 -4.06
N THR A 203 8.53 -8.28 -4.42
CA THR A 203 8.02 -7.79 -5.71
C THR A 203 7.21 -6.51 -5.54
N HIS A 204 6.53 -6.32 -4.41
CA HIS A 204 5.75 -5.11 -4.11
C HIS A 204 6.09 -4.60 -2.70
N LEU A 205 6.43 -3.32 -2.57
CA LEU A 205 6.78 -2.68 -1.31
C LEU A 205 6.15 -1.28 -1.22
N ASP A 206 5.24 -1.09 -0.25
CA ASP A 206 4.57 0.19 0.01
C ASP A 206 5.19 0.84 1.27
N LEU A 207 5.90 1.97 1.10
CA LEU A 207 6.57 2.71 2.18
C LEU A 207 6.03 4.15 2.33
N ARG A 208 4.88 4.47 1.72
CA ARG A 208 4.32 5.84 1.71
C ARG A 208 3.99 6.37 3.11
N GLY A 209 3.92 7.69 3.25
CA GLY A 209 3.49 8.35 4.50
C GLY A 209 4.43 8.17 5.69
N ASN A 210 5.64 7.63 5.47
CA ASN A 210 6.64 7.39 6.51
C ASN A 210 7.55 8.61 6.74
N ARG A 211 8.61 8.44 7.53
CA ARG A 211 9.58 9.50 7.90
C ARG A 211 10.96 9.30 7.27
N LEU A 212 11.05 8.53 6.18
CA LEU A 212 12.31 8.17 5.54
C LEU A 212 13.00 9.40 4.93
N LYS A 213 14.32 9.46 5.10
CA LYS A 213 15.16 10.58 4.60
C LYS A 213 16.20 10.15 3.57
N LEU A 214 16.55 8.86 3.58
CA LEU A 214 17.51 8.23 2.68
C LEU A 214 17.25 6.72 2.61
N LEU A 215 17.66 6.10 1.51
CA LEU A 215 17.79 4.65 1.38
C LEU A 215 19.22 4.36 0.90
N PRO A 216 20.05 3.62 1.66
CA PRO A 216 21.42 3.33 1.26
C PRO A 216 21.45 2.23 0.19
N TYR A 217 22.28 2.38 -0.84
CA TYR A 217 22.48 1.27 -1.79
C TYR A 217 23.10 0.05 -1.10
N VAL A 218 24.24 0.28 -0.42
CA VAL A 218 24.99 -0.78 0.28
C VAL A 218 24.15 -1.32 1.43
N GLY A 219 23.80 -2.60 1.34
CA GLY A 219 23.02 -3.31 2.34
C GLY A 219 21.50 -3.21 2.18
N LEU A 220 20.92 -2.30 1.41
CA LEU A 220 19.46 -2.21 1.23
C LEU A 220 19.03 -2.34 -0.24
N LEU A 221 19.16 -1.29 -1.05
CA LEU A 221 18.68 -1.27 -2.44
C LEU A 221 19.36 -2.35 -3.32
N GLN A 222 20.59 -2.75 -2.97
CA GLN A 222 21.31 -3.86 -3.63
C GLN A 222 20.59 -5.23 -3.56
N HIS A 223 19.58 -5.38 -2.69
CA HIS A 223 18.78 -6.61 -2.53
C HIS A 223 17.36 -6.46 -3.10
N MET A 224 17.09 -5.38 -3.85
CA MET A 224 15.76 -5.01 -4.37
C MET A 224 15.69 -5.12 -5.91
N ASP A 225 16.43 -6.05 -6.50
CA ASP A 225 16.57 -6.25 -7.96
C ASP A 225 15.30 -6.78 -8.65
N LYS A 226 14.37 -7.36 -7.88
CA LYS A 226 13.13 -8.00 -8.37
C LYS A 226 11.87 -7.19 -8.13
N VAL A 227 11.99 -5.98 -7.59
CA VAL A 227 10.84 -5.16 -7.22
C VAL A 227 10.14 -4.65 -8.47
N VAL A 228 8.85 -4.98 -8.57
CA VAL A 228 7.92 -4.56 -9.65
C VAL A 228 7.21 -3.27 -9.25
N GLU A 229 6.89 -3.08 -7.97
CA GLU A 229 6.28 -1.85 -7.44
C GLU A 229 6.96 -1.41 -6.13
N LEU A 230 7.37 -0.15 -6.06
CA LEU A 230 8.00 0.46 -4.88
C LEU A 230 7.43 1.85 -4.64
N GLN A 231 6.51 1.99 -3.69
CA GLN A 231 5.86 3.27 -3.41
C GLN A 231 6.64 4.03 -2.32
N LEU A 232 7.09 5.26 -2.63
CA LEU A 232 8.05 6.07 -1.85
C LEU A 232 7.54 7.49 -1.53
N GLU A 233 6.35 7.82 -2.02
CA GLU A 233 5.70 9.12 -1.87
C GLU A 233 5.49 9.50 -0.40
N GLU A 234 5.23 10.78 -0.15
CA GLU A 234 4.89 11.32 1.19
C GLU A 234 5.97 11.09 2.28
N ASN A 235 7.23 10.89 1.87
CA ASN A 235 8.40 10.76 2.75
C ASN A 235 9.31 12.02 2.70
N PRO A 236 9.89 12.46 3.84
CA PRO A 236 10.69 13.68 3.94
C PRO A 236 12.15 13.52 3.45
N TRP A 237 12.34 13.26 2.16
CA TRP A 237 13.65 12.95 1.56
C TRP A 237 14.72 14.06 1.72
N ASN A 238 15.95 13.66 2.05
CA ASN A 238 17.11 14.55 2.24
C ASN A 238 18.10 14.45 1.07
N CYS A 239 17.83 15.24 0.03
CA CYS A 239 18.60 15.37 -1.20
C CYS A 239 19.97 16.03 -1.00
N SER A 240 20.86 15.24 -0.41
CA SER A 240 22.26 15.52 -0.12
C SER A 240 23.17 14.54 -0.87
N CYS A 241 24.50 14.62 -0.65
CA CYS A 241 25.45 13.67 -1.21
C CYS A 241 25.09 12.19 -0.94
N GLU A 242 24.46 11.91 0.20
CA GLU A 242 24.11 10.54 0.63
C GLU A 242 22.96 9.93 -0.19
N LEU A 243 22.14 10.77 -0.85
CA LEU A 243 21.02 10.31 -1.69
C LEU A 243 21.44 10.01 -3.14
N ILE A 244 22.71 10.25 -3.52
CA ILE A 244 23.25 9.84 -4.84
C ILE A 244 23.12 8.32 -5.01
N ALA A 245 23.30 7.53 -3.95
CA ALA A 245 23.17 6.09 -4.00
C ALA A 245 21.73 5.60 -4.29
N LEU A 246 20.71 6.37 -3.90
CA LEU A 246 19.32 6.11 -4.30
C LEU A 246 19.07 6.59 -5.74
N LYS A 247 19.59 7.76 -6.12
CA LYS A 247 19.47 8.24 -7.51
C LYS A 247 20.09 7.27 -8.52
N ASP A 248 21.32 6.82 -8.27
CA ASP A 248 22.02 5.85 -9.13
C ASP A 248 21.23 4.54 -9.29
N TRP A 249 20.50 4.13 -8.24
CA TRP A 249 19.65 2.95 -8.27
C TRP A 249 18.37 3.19 -9.09
N LEU A 250 17.69 4.34 -8.90
CA LEU A 250 16.53 4.76 -9.70
C LEU A 250 16.87 4.90 -11.19
N ASP A 251 18.01 5.53 -11.51
CA ASP A 251 18.57 5.66 -12.86
C ASP A 251 18.97 4.29 -13.48
N SER A 252 18.88 3.18 -12.73
CA SER A 252 19.31 1.84 -13.15
C SER A 252 18.23 0.74 -13.10
N ILE A 253 17.07 1.01 -12.48
CA ILE A 253 16.00 0.01 -12.31
C ILE A 253 15.31 -0.29 -13.65
N SER A 254 14.60 -1.42 -13.75
CA SER A 254 13.82 -1.73 -14.96
C SER A 254 12.78 -0.65 -15.24
N TYR A 255 12.66 -0.20 -16.50
CA TYR A 255 11.59 0.68 -16.98
C TYR A 255 10.17 0.08 -16.89
N SER A 256 10.07 -1.20 -16.53
CA SER A 256 8.82 -1.89 -16.20
C SER A 256 8.52 -1.89 -14.69
N ALA A 257 9.46 -1.49 -13.85
CA ALA A 257 9.27 -1.35 -12.42
C ALA A 257 8.67 0.03 -12.10
N LEU A 258 7.76 0.05 -11.15
CA LEU A 258 6.90 1.18 -10.85
C LEU A 258 7.32 1.75 -9.51
N VAL A 259 8.38 2.58 -9.56
CA VAL A 259 8.84 3.33 -8.39
C VAL A 259 8.10 4.65 -8.28
N GLY A 260 7.55 4.93 -7.10
CA GLY A 260 6.89 6.19 -6.73
C GLY A 260 7.86 7.37 -6.61
N ASP A 261 7.32 8.58 -6.72
CA ASP A 261 8.13 9.80 -6.85
C ASP A 261 8.93 10.13 -5.56
N VAL A 262 10.19 10.56 -5.74
CA VAL A 262 11.13 10.81 -4.63
C VAL A 262 11.36 12.31 -4.53
N VAL A 263 10.37 13.01 -3.96
CA VAL A 263 10.38 14.47 -3.81
C VAL A 263 11.24 14.91 -2.62
N CYS A 264 12.24 15.73 -2.89
CA CYS A 264 13.12 16.36 -1.93
C CYS A 264 12.35 17.29 -0.96
N GLU A 265 12.35 16.97 0.33
CA GLU A 265 11.92 17.85 1.43
C GLU A 265 13.08 18.72 1.94
N THR A 266 14.31 18.17 1.94
CA THR A 266 15.52 18.89 2.35
C THR A 266 16.67 18.67 1.39
N PRO A 267 17.65 19.61 1.30
CA PRO A 267 17.67 20.95 1.90
C PRO A 267 16.80 21.95 1.10
N PHE A 268 16.35 23.04 1.74
CA PHE A 268 15.45 24.08 1.17
C PHE A 268 15.74 24.51 -0.29
N ARG A 269 17.01 24.58 -0.71
CA ARG A 269 17.43 24.88 -2.10
C ARG A 269 17.02 23.84 -3.15
N LEU A 270 16.52 22.69 -2.72
CA LEU A 270 16.02 21.57 -3.50
C LEU A 270 14.63 21.13 -3.02
N HIS A 271 14.01 21.83 -2.06
CA HIS A 271 12.64 21.54 -1.62
C HIS A 271 11.68 21.61 -2.82
N GLY A 272 10.75 20.68 -2.91
CA GLY A 272 9.84 20.58 -4.04
C GLY A 272 10.57 20.27 -5.35
N ARG A 273 11.50 19.30 -5.34
CA ARG A 273 12.12 18.75 -6.56
C ARG A 273 12.16 17.23 -6.53
N ASP A 274 11.85 16.59 -7.64
CA ASP A 274 12.00 15.14 -7.78
C ASP A 274 13.48 14.77 -7.97
N LEU A 275 13.92 13.70 -7.29
CA LEU A 275 15.30 13.22 -7.30
C LEU A 275 15.79 12.84 -8.71
N ASP A 276 14.94 12.38 -9.62
CA ASP A 276 15.31 12.10 -11.02
C ASP A 276 15.91 13.34 -11.67
N GLU A 277 15.36 14.51 -11.35
CA GLU A 277 15.73 15.78 -11.97
C GLU A 277 16.92 16.47 -11.30
N VAL A 278 17.27 16.10 -10.06
CA VAL A 278 18.39 16.74 -9.34
C VAL A 278 19.70 16.11 -9.80
N SER A 279 20.59 16.91 -10.37
CA SER A 279 21.89 16.40 -10.82
C SER A 279 22.76 15.95 -9.63
N LYS A 280 23.65 14.95 -9.82
CA LYS A 280 24.61 14.53 -8.77
C LYS A 280 25.45 15.70 -8.24
N GLN A 281 25.75 16.68 -9.10
CA GLN A 281 26.48 17.89 -8.74
C GLN A 281 25.64 18.88 -7.90
N GLU A 282 24.32 18.92 -8.11
CA GLU A 282 23.38 19.62 -7.23
C GLU A 282 23.19 18.89 -5.91
N LEU A 283 23.10 17.55 -5.88
CA LEU A 283 23.07 16.78 -4.62
C LEU A 283 24.34 17.03 -3.79
N CYS A 284 25.52 17.08 -4.44
CA CYS A 284 26.80 17.21 -3.75
C CYS A 284 27.72 18.34 -4.29
N PRO A 285 27.44 19.64 -3.99
CA PRO A 285 28.15 20.78 -4.60
C PRO A 285 29.60 21.00 -4.15
N ARG A 286 30.18 20.15 -3.29
CA ARG A 286 31.45 20.43 -2.57
C ARG A 286 32.39 19.22 -2.38
N ARG A 287 32.14 18.07 -3.02
CA ARG A 287 32.98 16.86 -2.91
C ARG A 287 33.15 16.18 -4.26
N LEU A 288 34.10 15.24 -4.32
CA LEU A 288 34.17 14.26 -5.40
C LEU A 288 32.94 13.35 -5.29
N ILE A 289 32.22 13.17 -6.41
CA ILE A 289 30.98 12.38 -6.48
C ILE A 289 31.28 10.87 -6.35
N SER A 290 32.46 10.42 -6.78
CA SER A 290 32.93 9.03 -6.80
C SER A 290 32.94 8.29 -5.46
N ASP A 291 32.88 9.01 -4.34
CA ASP A 291 32.80 8.40 -2.99
C ASP A 291 31.36 8.02 -2.60
N TYR A 292 30.38 8.51 -3.35
CA TYR A 292 28.94 8.39 -3.09
C TYR A 292 28.16 7.63 -4.18
N GLU A 293 28.79 7.36 -5.32
CA GLU A 293 28.18 6.61 -6.41
C GLU A 293 28.03 5.12 -6.11
N MET A 294 27.03 4.51 -6.73
CA MET A 294 26.81 3.06 -6.73
C MET A 294 27.98 2.36 -7.45
N ARG A 295 28.97 1.91 -6.68
CA ARG A 295 30.15 1.23 -7.22
C ARG A 295 29.73 0.00 -8.04
N PRO A 296 30.08 -0.10 -9.33
CA PRO A 296 29.78 -1.28 -10.12
C PRO A 296 30.50 -2.50 -9.54
N GLN A 297 29.84 -3.65 -9.53
CA GLN A 297 30.48 -4.91 -9.13
C GLN A 297 31.55 -5.26 -10.16
N THR A 298 32.83 -5.11 -9.79
CA THR A 298 33.94 -5.63 -10.60
C THR A 298 33.82 -7.15 -10.66
N PRO A 299 33.73 -7.78 -11.85
CA PRO A 299 33.78 -9.23 -11.94
C PRO A 299 35.12 -9.72 -11.37
N LEU A 300 35.06 -10.70 -10.48
CA LEU A 300 36.22 -11.25 -9.78
C LEU A 300 37.08 -12.09 -10.72
N SER A 301 37.96 -11.45 -11.48
CA SER A 301 38.96 -12.11 -12.33
C SER A 301 39.95 -12.93 -11.46
N THR A 302 39.77 -14.25 -11.45
CA THR A 302 40.50 -15.18 -10.58
C THR A 302 41.92 -15.51 -11.08
N THR A 303 42.87 -14.58 -10.94
CA THR A 303 44.33 -14.84 -11.12
C THR A 303 45.16 -13.82 -10.33
N GLY A 304 46.17 -14.25 -9.54
CA GLY A 304 47.19 -13.30 -9.04
C GLY A 304 47.91 -13.57 -7.72
N TYR A 305 48.50 -14.76 -7.53
CA TYR A 305 49.62 -15.05 -6.61
C TYR A 305 49.57 -14.67 -5.11
N PHE A 306 49.66 -15.72 -4.30
CA PHE A 306 49.94 -15.67 -2.86
C PHE A 306 51.33 -15.09 -2.54
N HIS A 307 51.43 -14.35 -1.43
CA HIS A 307 52.54 -14.51 -0.49
C HIS A 307 51.99 -14.59 0.94
N THR A 308 52.29 -15.69 1.63
CA THR A 308 51.88 -15.98 3.01
C THR A 308 52.99 -15.53 3.99
N THR A 309 52.67 -15.08 5.20
CA THR A 309 52.71 -15.84 6.48
C THR A 309 52.73 -14.80 7.64
N PRO A 310 52.58 -15.18 8.93
CA PRO A 310 51.33 -15.65 9.53
C PRO A 310 50.92 -14.84 10.78
N ALA A 311 49.76 -15.16 11.35
CA ALA A 311 49.13 -14.42 12.45
C ALA A 311 49.55 -14.87 13.87
N SER A 312 49.21 -14.06 14.87
CA SER A 312 48.87 -14.54 16.23
C SER A 312 48.01 -13.53 17.01
N VAL A 313 46.80 -13.98 17.39
CA VAL A 313 45.90 -13.61 18.53
C VAL A 313 45.79 -12.13 19.02
N ASN A 314 44.62 -11.64 19.47
CA ASN A 314 43.41 -12.34 19.94
C ASN A 314 42.10 -11.54 19.72
N SER A 315 40.96 -12.21 19.94
CA SER A 315 39.62 -11.63 20.13
C SER A 315 39.53 -10.82 21.45
N VAL A 316 38.52 -9.98 21.76
CA VAL A 316 37.06 -10.06 21.55
C VAL A 316 36.41 -8.70 21.24
N ALA A 317 35.10 -8.70 20.94
CA ALA A 317 34.27 -7.50 20.87
C ALA A 317 33.54 -7.21 22.20
N THR A 318 33.11 -5.96 22.43
CA THR A 318 31.70 -5.61 22.71
C THR A 318 31.47 -4.09 22.91
N SER A 319 30.21 -3.68 22.69
CA SER A 319 29.47 -2.58 23.34
C SER A 319 30.13 -1.19 23.47
N SER A 320 29.70 -0.30 22.57
CA SER A 320 29.51 1.14 22.83
C SER A 320 28.71 1.39 24.12
N SER A 321 29.02 2.45 24.87
CA SER A 321 28.06 3.13 25.77
C SER A 321 28.49 4.53 26.25
N ALA A 322 27.53 5.45 26.24
CA ALA A 322 27.33 6.56 27.19
C ALA A 322 28.27 7.80 27.26
N VAL A 323 27.69 8.95 26.84
CA VAL A 323 27.51 10.21 27.61
C VAL A 323 28.59 11.34 27.62
N TYR A 324 28.15 12.49 27.09
CA TYR A 324 28.46 13.91 27.42
C TYR A 324 29.66 14.30 28.31
N LYS A 325 30.47 15.26 27.80
CA LYS A 325 30.44 16.70 28.23
C LYS A 325 31.35 17.62 27.39
N SER A 326 31.12 18.93 27.49
CA SER A 326 31.83 20.02 26.79
C SER A 326 32.57 20.97 27.76
N PRO A 327 33.61 21.69 27.30
CA PRO A 327 34.00 22.95 27.97
C PRO A 327 34.45 24.12 27.05
N LEU A 328 33.73 25.24 27.20
CA LEU A 328 34.22 26.61 27.52
C LEU A 328 35.50 27.25 26.90
N LYS A 329 35.32 28.49 26.40
CA LYS A 329 36.29 29.62 26.30
C LYS A 329 36.49 30.30 27.69
N PRO A 330 37.45 31.22 28.00
CA PRO A 330 37.94 32.43 27.25
C PRO A 330 39.48 32.70 27.46
N PRO A 331 40.11 33.93 27.38
CA PRO A 331 39.67 35.31 27.09
C PRO A 331 40.52 36.09 26.01
N LYS A 332 40.58 37.45 26.06
CA LYS A 332 40.92 38.38 24.94
C LYS A 332 42.01 39.43 25.23
N GLY A 333 42.63 39.96 24.16
CA GLY A 333 43.29 41.28 24.01
C GLY A 333 43.75 41.51 22.54
N THR A 334 44.05 42.71 22.00
CA THR A 334 43.78 44.10 22.44
C THR A 334 43.45 45.01 21.22
N ARG A 335 44.25 46.04 20.83
CA ARG A 335 43.94 46.97 19.70
C ARG A 335 45.15 47.68 19.02
N GLN A 336 45.19 47.61 17.67
CA GLN A 336 45.55 48.67 16.67
C GLN A 336 46.98 49.31 16.66
N PRO A 337 47.42 50.13 15.64
CA PRO A 337 46.75 50.63 14.41
C PRO A 337 47.54 50.56 13.03
N ASN A 338 46.83 50.79 11.90
CA ASN A 338 47.20 51.48 10.61
C ASN A 338 48.54 51.17 9.85
N LYS A 339 48.60 50.83 8.53
CA LYS A 339 48.33 51.70 7.35
C LYS A 339 48.50 51.02 5.94
N THR A 340 47.79 51.53 4.91
CA THR A 340 48.06 51.61 3.43
C THR A 340 48.57 50.45 2.53
N ARG A 341 47.63 49.89 1.74
CA ARG A 341 47.61 49.70 0.24
C ARG A 341 48.93 49.71 -0.59
N VAL A 342 49.22 48.58 -1.28
CA VAL A 342 49.96 48.50 -2.58
C VAL A 342 49.33 47.40 -3.46
N ARG A 343 49.41 47.51 -4.81
CA ARG A 343 49.01 46.47 -5.79
C ARG A 343 50.02 46.44 -6.96
N PRO A 344 50.68 45.31 -7.25
CA PRO A 344 51.45 45.13 -8.48
C PRO A 344 50.86 44.06 -9.43
N THR A 345 50.51 44.50 -10.64
CA THR A 345 50.73 43.87 -11.97
C THR A 345 50.52 42.37 -12.25
N SER A 346 49.96 42.11 -13.43
CA SER A 346 49.90 40.83 -14.15
C SER A 346 51.28 40.23 -14.49
N ARG A 347 51.34 38.90 -14.65
CA ARG A 347 52.41 38.20 -15.39
C ARG A 347 51.89 37.70 -16.74
N LEU A 348 52.70 37.86 -17.78
CA LEU A 348 52.53 37.15 -19.06
C LEU A 348 53.08 35.71 -18.95
N PRO A 349 52.64 34.78 -19.83
CA PRO A 349 53.15 33.40 -19.85
C PRO A 349 54.53 33.28 -20.50
N SER A 350 55.28 32.24 -20.10
CA SER A 350 56.58 31.89 -20.68
C SER A 350 56.48 30.72 -21.67
N LYS A 351 56.92 30.97 -22.91
CA LYS A 351 57.49 29.99 -23.84
C LYS A 351 58.75 29.34 -23.26
N ASP A 352 59.27 28.19 -23.71
CA ASP A 352 58.78 27.00 -24.45
C ASP A 352 59.53 25.80 -23.77
N LEU A 353 59.56 24.51 -24.14
CA LEU A 353 59.14 23.68 -25.28
C LEU A 353 58.62 22.32 -24.73
N GLY A 354 57.96 21.49 -25.54
CA GLY A 354 57.71 20.06 -25.22
C GLY A 354 56.82 19.34 -26.23
N TYR A 355 57.40 18.45 -27.04
CA TYR A 355 56.70 17.76 -28.14
C TYR A 355 55.87 16.56 -27.67
N SER A 356 54.63 16.44 -28.16
CA SER A 356 54.04 15.14 -28.52
C SER A 356 52.91 15.34 -29.55
N ASN A 357 52.79 14.42 -30.50
CA ASN A 357 51.85 14.54 -31.62
C ASN A 357 50.50 13.87 -31.31
N TYR A 358 49.42 14.65 -31.35
CA TYR A 358 48.12 14.18 -31.82
C TYR A 358 47.53 15.25 -32.74
N GLY A 359 46.95 14.82 -33.87
CA GLY A 359 46.31 15.73 -34.83
C GLY A 359 45.03 16.35 -34.27
N PRO A 360 44.49 17.41 -34.90
CA PRO A 360 43.25 18.03 -34.46
C PRO A 360 42.08 17.06 -34.63
N SER A 361 41.66 16.43 -33.53
CA SER A 361 40.35 15.81 -33.43
C SER A 361 39.30 16.90 -33.58
N ILE A 362 38.68 16.97 -34.76
CA ILE A 362 37.53 17.84 -35.00
C ILE A 362 36.42 17.34 -34.08
N ALA A 363 36.22 18.07 -32.97
CA ALA A 363 35.13 17.83 -32.05
C ALA A 363 33.83 18.19 -32.77
N TYR A 364 33.21 17.18 -33.39
CA TYR A 364 31.82 17.25 -33.82
C TYR A 364 30.96 17.47 -32.57
N GLN A 365 30.70 18.74 -32.24
CA GLN A 365 29.64 19.10 -31.32
C GLN A 365 28.31 18.71 -31.98
N THR A 366 27.87 17.48 -31.72
CA THR A 366 26.47 17.09 -31.86
C THR A 366 25.66 17.85 -30.81
N LYS A 367 25.43 19.15 -31.05
CA LYS A 367 24.35 19.87 -30.39
C LYS A 367 23.06 19.11 -30.68
N SER A 368 22.40 18.61 -29.65
CA SER A 368 21.09 17.97 -29.77
C SER A 368 20.16 18.91 -30.55
N PRO A 369 19.56 18.49 -31.68
CA PRO A 369 18.98 19.40 -32.67
C PRO A 369 17.55 19.87 -32.32
N VAL A 370 17.28 20.13 -31.04
CA VAL A 370 16.04 20.78 -30.56
C VAL A 370 16.42 21.77 -29.45
N PRO A 371 16.04 23.06 -29.54
CA PRO A 371 16.13 23.97 -28.41
C PRO A 371 15.24 23.47 -27.26
N LEU A 372 15.81 23.31 -26.06
CA LEU A 372 15.07 22.87 -24.88
C LEU A 372 14.29 24.06 -24.31
N GLU A 373 13.10 24.28 -24.87
CA GLU A 373 12.16 25.28 -24.38
C GLU A 373 11.52 24.82 -23.06
N CYS A 374 11.96 25.45 -21.97
CA CYS A 374 11.49 25.21 -20.62
C CYS A 374 10.72 26.43 -20.10
N PRO A 375 9.53 26.27 -19.47
CA PRO A 375 8.78 27.40 -18.91
C PRO A 375 9.59 28.18 -17.87
N THR A 376 9.51 29.50 -17.90
CA THR A 376 10.31 30.36 -17.00
C THR A 376 10.00 30.20 -15.51
N ALA A 377 8.83 29.65 -15.16
CA ALA A 377 8.44 29.31 -13.79
C ALA A 377 9.06 28.00 -13.28
N CYS A 378 9.55 27.14 -14.16
CA CYS A 378 9.81 25.72 -13.90
C CYS A 378 11.30 25.35 -14.00
N THR A 379 11.65 24.15 -13.57
CA THR A 379 12.94 23.50 -13.86
C THR A 379 12.69 22.32 -14.78
N CYS A 380 13.42 22.21 -15.88
CA CYS A 380 13.33 21.08 -16.80
C CYS A 380 14.69 20.38 -16.92
N ASN A 381 14.69 19.06 -17.01
CA ASN A 381 15.91 18.26 -17.17
C ASN A 381 15.71 17.19 -18.26
N LEU A 382 16.73 16.94 -19.07
CA LEU A 382 16.76 15.81 -20.00
C LEU A 382 17.34 14.60 -19.28
N GLN A 383 16.54 13.54 -19.14
CA GLN A 383 17.03 12.26 -18.65
C GLN A 383 17.73 11.51 -19.80
N ILE A 384 18.98 11.08 -19.58
CA ILE A 384 19.86 10.56 -20.64
C ILE A 384 19.54 9.10 -21.00
N SER A 385 19.07 8.29 -20.04
CA SER A 385 18.66 6.90 -20.26
C SER A 385 17.45 6.78 -21.19
N ASP A 386 16.48 7.67 -21.01
CA ASP A 386 15.13 7.57 -21.59
C ASP A 386 14.89 8.54 -22.75
N LEU A 387 15.83 9.48 -22.97
CA LEU A 387 15.70 10.65 -23.87
C LEU A 387 14.48 11.55 -23.56
N GLY A 388 13.92 11.42 -22.36
CA GLY A 388 12.74 12.14 -21.90
C GLY A 388 13.06 13.51 -21.31
N LEU A 389 12.18 14.48 -21.56
CA LEU A 389 12.19 15.79 -20.89
C LEU A 389 11.30 15.73 -19.64
N ASN A 390 11.89 15.78 -18.45
CA ASN A 390 11.16 15.97 -17.20
C ASN A 390 10.95 17.48 -16.97
N VAL A 391 9.75 17.87 -16.57
CA VAL A 391 9.35 19.28 -16.36
C VAL A 391 8.69 19.42 -15.00
N ASN A 392 9.27 20.25 -14.14
CA ASN A 392 8.81 20.43 -12.78
C ASN A 392 8.53 21.89 -12.45
N CYS A 393 7.29 22.09 -12.06
CA CYS A 393 6.63 23.35 -11.81
C CYS A 393 5.97 23.37 -10.42
N GLN A 394 6.35 22.48 -9.49
CA GLN A 394 5.71 22.37 -8.18
C GLN A 394 6.01 23.56 -7.25
N GLU A 395 5.04 23.89 -6.38
CA GLU A 395 5.06 25.03 -5.44
C GLU A 395 5.23 26.43 -6.09
N ARG A 396 5.03 26.55 -7.42
CA ARG A 396 5.26 27.82 -8.16
C ARG A 396 4.08 28.79 -8.13
N LYS A 397 2.98 28.42 -7.46
CA LYS A 397 1.74 29.21 -7.35
C LYS A 397 1.08 29.51 -8.69
N ILE A 398 1.28 28.62 -9.67
CA ILE A 398 0.66 28.69 -10.99
C ILE A 398 -0.86 28.59 -10.84
N GLU A 399 -1.61 29.50 -11.46
CA GLU A 399 -3.08 29.53 -11.41
C GLU A 399 -3.70 28.87 -12.65
N SER A 400 -2.93 28.76 -13.75
CA SER A 400 -3.36 28.19 -15.03
C SER A 400 -2.18 27.59 -15.79
N ILE A 401 -2.30 26.35 -16.28
CA ILE A 401 -1.23 25.65 -17.02
C ILE A 401 -0.80 26.43 -18.27
N SER A 402 -1.69 27.22 -18.87
CA SER A 402 -1.38 28.09 -20.02
C SER A 402 -0.38 29.23 -19.70
N GLU A 403 -0.05 29.47 -18.43
CA GLU A 403 1.03 30.37 -17.97
C GLU A 403 2.43 29.78 -18.23
N LEU A 404 2.53 28.48 -18.51
CA LEU A 404 3.79 27.81 -18.82
C LEU A 404 4.33 28.25 -20.19
N GLN A 405 5.12 29.33 -20.18
CA GLN A 405 5.70 29.94 -21.37
C GLN A 405 7.24 29.94 -21.31
N PRO A 406 7.92 29.43 -22.36
CA PRO A 406 7.37 28.64 -23.48
C PRO A 406 6.76 27.30 -23.02
N LYS A 407 5.77 26.78 -23.75
CA LYS A 407 5.17 25.46 -23.48
C LYS A 407 6.21 24.36 -23.75
N PRO A 408 6.42 23.39 -22.84
CA PRO A 408 7.45 22.37 -23.03
C PRO A 408 7.10 21.45 -24.21
N TYR A 409 8.06 21.22 -25.10
CA TYR A 409 7.87 20.34 -26.25
C TYR A 409 7.95 18.86 -25.83
N ASN A 410 6.83 18.15 -25.98
CA ASN A 410 6.68 16.70 -25.77
C ASN A 410 7.37 16.12 -24.49
N PRO A 411 7.01 16.60 -23.28
CA PRO A 411 7.59 16.14 -22.02
C PRO A 411 7.27 14.66 -21.71
N LYS A 412 8.17 14.00 -20.97
CA LYS A 412 8.06 12.60 -20.53
C LYS A 412 7.48 12.48 -19.11
N LYS A 413 7.81 13.42 -18.21
CA LYS A 413 7.17 13.59 -16.89
C LYS A 413 6.80 15.05 -16.67
N MET A 414 5.65 15.33 -16.08
CA MET A 414 5.23 16.68 -15.68
C MET A 414 4.76 16.73 -14.22
N TYR A 415 5.46 17.53 -13.41
CA TYR A 415 5.15 17.77 -12.00
C TYR A 415 4.55 19.17 -11.81
N LEU A 416 3.25 19.23 -11.50
CA LEU A 416 2.47 20.45 -11.29
C LEU A 416 1.83 20.50 -9.88
N THR A 417 2.26 19.62 -8.97
CA THR A 417 1.74 19.52 -7.59
C THR A 417 1.91 20.81 -6.77
N GLU A 418 1.11 20.97 -5.71
CA GLU A 418 1.17 22.13 -4.78
C GLU A 418 1.07 23.49 -5.48
N ASN A 419 0.16 23.61 -6.46
CA ASN A 419 -0.14 24.85 -7.18
C ASN A 419 -1.60 25.28 -6.97
N TYR A 420 -2.01 26.35 -7.65
CA TYR A 420 -3.35 26.92 -7.52
C TYR A 420 -4.21 26.70 -8.77
N ILE A 421 -3.84 25.72 -9.62
CA ILE A 421 -4.52 25.41 -10.88
C ILE A 421 -5.97 25.05 -10.58
N ALA A 422 -6.91 25.82 -11.13
CA ALA A 422 -8.34 25.64 -10.92
C ALA A 422 -9.06 24.95 -12.10
N LEU A 423 -8.49 25.05 -13.30
CA LEU A 423 -9.05 24.59 -14.57
C LEU A 423 -7.95 23.95 -15.43
N VAL A 424 -8.19 22.73 -15.91
CA VAL A 424 -7.37 22.08 -16.95
C VAL A 424 -8.10 22.20 -18.29
N ARG A 425 -7.45 22.80 -19.30
CA ARG A 425 -8.03 23.01 -20.64
C ARG A 425 -7.49 22.05 -21.67
N ARG A 426 -8.26 21.81 -22.74
CA ARG A 426 -7.85 20.93 -23.83
C ARG A 426 -6.59 21.36 -24.59
N ALA A 427 -6.26 22.64 -24.59
CA ALA A 427 -5.01 23.14 -25.19
C ALA A 427 -3.76 22.96 -24.29
N ASP A 428 -3.95 22.77 -22.98
CA ASP A 428 -2.85 22.81 -22.01
C ASP A 428 -1.89 21.63 -22.22
N PHE A 429 -2.41 20.42 -22.46
CA PHE A 429 -1.63 19.20 -22.74
C PHE A 429 -1.61 18.75 -24.21
N ALA A 430 -2.17 19.55 -25.13
CA ALA A 430 -2.15 19.24 -26.56
C ALA A 430 -0.73 18.94 -27.07
N ASP A 431 -0.60 17.95 -27.96
CA ASP A 431 0.66 17.45 -28.54
C ASP A 431 1.67 16.81 -27.55
N ALA A 432 1.38 16.73 -26.24
CA ALA A 432 2.29 16.12 -25.23
C ALA A 432 2.27 14.57 -25.22
N THR A 433 2.23 13.97 -26.40
CA THR A 433 2.03 12.52 -26.63
C THR A 433 3.02 11.59 -25.94
N GLY A 434 4.23 12.05 -25.63
CA GLY A 434 5.28 11.28 -24.95
C GLY A 434 5.15 11.17 -23.43
N LEU A 435 4.17 11.85 -22.83
CA LEU A 435 4.01 11.94 -21.38
C LEU A 435 3.63 10.58 -20.76
N ASP A 436 4.32 10.21 -19.69
CA ASP A 436 4.20 8.92 -18.97
C ASP A 436 3.60 9.12 -17.57
N LEU A 437 4.01 10.22 -16.91
CA LEU A 437 3.59 10.64 -15.58
C LEU A 437 3.12 12.10 -15.63
N LEU A 438 1.89 12.33 -15.15
CA LEU A 438 1.31 13.66 -14.98
C LEU A 438 0.83 13.82 -13.53
N HIS A 439 1.54 14.65 -12.76
CA HIS A 439 1.22 14.91 -11.36
C HIS A 439 0.55 16.27 -11.17
N LEU A 440 -0.79 16.27 -11.08
CA LEU A 440 -1.66 17.42 -10.86
C LEU A 440 -2.28 17.44 -9.44
N GLY A 441 -1.80 16.57 -8.53
CA GLY A 441 -2.28 16.50 -7.15
C GLY A 441 -2.14 17.81 -6.36
N ASN A 442 -2.82 17.89 -5.22
CA ASN A 442 -2.77 19.00 -4.26
C ASN A 442 -2.86 20.39 -4.92
N ASN A 443 -3.93 20.58 -5.70
CA ASN A 443 -4.19 21.81 -6.46
C ASN A 443 -5.59 22.34 -6.11
N ARG A 444 -6.21 23.13 -7.01
CA ARG A 444 -7.57 23.66 -6.83
C ARG A 444 -8.52 23.19 -7.95
N ILE A 445 -8.15 22.14 -8.67
CA ILE A 445 -8.82 21.72 -9.91
C ILE A 445 -10.25 21.30 -9.58
N SER A 446 -11.21 22.08 -10.08
CA SER A 446 -12.63 21.79 -9.98
C SER A 446 -13.26 21.49 -11.34
N VAL A 447 -12.58 21.86 -12.43
CA VAL A 447 -13.02 21.59 -13.81
C VAL A 447 -11.84 21.07 -14.63
N ILE A 448 -12.06 19.96 -15.32
CA ILE A 448 -11.20 19.44 -16.38
C ILE A 448 -12.06 19.45 -17.64
N GLN A 449 -11.58 20.06 -18.73
CA GLN A 449 -12.32 20.09 -19.99
C GLN A 449 -12.37 18.71 -20.66
N ASP A 450 -13.47 18.43 -21.38
CA ASP A 450 -13.63 17.24 -22.19
C ASP A 450 -12.43 17.02 -23.12
N ARG A 451 -11.89 15.81 -23.10
CA ARG A 451 -10.71 15.35 -23.84
C ARG A 451 -9.44 16.15 -23.57
N ALA A 452 -9.30 16.78 -22.40
CA ALA A 452 -8.09 17.54 -22.05
C ALA A 452 -6.83 16.68 -21.88
N PHE A 453 -7.00 15.37 -21.68
CA PHE A 453 -5.93 14.37 -21.71
C PHE A 453 -5.89 13.55 -23.01
N GLY A 454 -6.65 13.96 -24.04
CA GLY A 454 -6.93 13.17 -25.24
C GLY A 454 -5.73 12.73 -26.07
N ASP A 455 -4.64 13.51 -26.04
CA ASP A 455 -3.41 13.22 -26.79
C ASP A 455 -2.40 12.38 -25.98
N LEU A 456 -2.66 12.15 -24.67
CA LEU A 456 -1.73 11.56 -23.71
C LEU A 456 -1.75 10.02 -23.75
N THR A 457 -1.67 9.45 -24.95
CA THR A 457 -1.87 8.00 -25.18
C THR A 457 -0.85 7.09 -24.48
N ASN A 458 0.34 7.61 -24.17
CA ASN A 458 1.41 6.91 -23.44
C ASN A 458 1.36 7.10 -21.91
N LEU A 459 0.41 7.87 -21.37
CA LEU A 459 0.35 8.19 -19.95
C LEU A 459 0.00 6.94 -19.14
N ARG A 460 0.88 6.57 -18.20
CA ARG A 460 0.72 5.41 -17.30
C ARG A 460 0.20 5.81 -15.93
N ARG A 461 0.59 6.99 -15.43
CA ARG A 461 0.24 7.50 -14.10
C ARG A 461 -0.36 8.89 -14.15
N LEU A 462 -1.55 9.04 -13.54
CA LEU A 462 -2.27 10.31 -13.42
C LEU A 462 -2.61 10.57 -11.96
N TYR A 463 -1.97 11.57 -11.37
CA TYR A 463 -2.23 12.00 -9.99
C TYR A 463 -3.13 13.24 -10.00
N LEU A 464 -4.36 13.07 -9.51
CA LEU A 464 -5.40 14.12 -9.38
C LEU A 464 -5.92 14.23 -7.93
N ASN A 465 -5.28 13.55 -6.98
CA ASN A 465 -5.60 13.57 -5.55
C ASN A 465 -5.52 14.99 -4.93
N GLY A 466 -6.19 15.23 -3.82
CA GLY A 466 -6.11 16.52 -3.10
C GLY A 466 -6.64 17.72 -3.89
N ASN A 467 -7.62 17.51 -4.78
CA ASN A 467 -8.22 18.53 -5.63
C ASN A 467 -9.70 18.79 -5.25
N ARG A 468 -10.46 19.39 -6.16
CA ARG A 468 -11.86 19.82 -5.95
C ARG A 468 -12.80 19.26 -7.02
N ILE A 469 -12.45 18.12 -7.59
CA ILE A 469 -13.21 17.47 -8.67
C ILE A 469 -14.53 16.95 -8.09
N GLU A 470 -15.67 17.33 -8.68
CA GLU A 470 -17.01 16.96 -8.18
C GLU A 470 -17.69 15.82 -8.96
N ARG A 471 -17.31 15.62 -10.22
CA ARG A 471 -17.88 14.62 -11.16
C ARG A 471 -16.76 14.02 -12.00
N LEU A 472 -16.93 12.77 -12.43
CA LEU A 472 -16.12 12.15 -13.49
C LEU A 472 -17.02 11.79 -14.69
N SER A 473 -16.54 12.03 -15.91
CA SER A 473 -17.22 11.70 -17.17
C SER A 473 -16.33 10.88 -18.11
N PRO A 474 -16.89 10.13 -19.09
CA PRO A 474 -16.11 9.38 -20.09
C PRO A 474 -15.17 10.26 -20.92
N GLU A 475 -15.56 11.51 -21.14
CA GLU A 475 -14.78 12.46 -21.93
C GLU A 475 -13.54 12.99 -21.18
N LEU A 476 -13.51 12.87 -19.85
CA LEU A 476 -12.40 13.32 -19.01
C LEU A 476 -11.15 12.45 -19.24
N PHE A 477 -11.31 11.12 -19.21
CA PHE A 477 -10.23 10.14 -19.40
C PHE A 477 -10.09 9.63 -20.85
N TYR A 478 -10.77 10.27 -21.81
CA TYR A 478 -10.67 9.92 -23.23
C TYR A 478 -9.21 9.90 -23.70
N GLY A 479 -8.83 8.88 -24.47
CA GLY A 479 -7.50 8.75 -25.08
C GLY A 479 -6.40 8.15 -24.19
N LEU A 480 -6.64 7.96 -22.89
CA LEU A 480 -5.66 7.48 -21.90
C LEU A 480 -5.40 5.95 -21.96
N GLN A 481 -5.12 5.43 -23.15
CA GLN A 481 -5.03 4.00 -23.44
C GLN A 481 -3.97 3.25 -22.62
N SER A 482 -2.85 3.90 -22.24
CA SER A 482 -1.78 3.28 -21.44
C SER A 482 -1.95 3.42 -19.93
N LEU A 483 -3.03 4.04 -19.45
CA LEU A 483 -3.15 4.38 -18.02
C LEU A 483 -3.32 3.14 -17.16
N GLN A 484 -2.47 3.03 -16.13
CA GLN A 484 -2.42 1.91 -15.19
C GLN A 484 -2.73 2.37 -13.76
N TYR A 485 -2.36 3.62 -13.42
CA TYR A 485 -2.46 4.20 -12.07
C TYR A 485 -3.27 5.50 -12.09
N LEU A 486 -4.40 5.52 -11.37
CA LEU A 486 -5.28 6.68 -11.26
C LEU A 486 -5.55 7.02 -9.78
N PHE A 487 -4.99 8.14 -9.33
CA PHE A 487 -5.11 8.64 -7.96
C PHE A 487 -6.10 9.81 -7.92
N LEU A 488 -7.27 9.59 -7.30
CA LEU A 488 -8.37 10.56 -7.17
C LEU A 488 -8.77 10.79 -5.70
N GLN A 489 -8.03 10.22 -4.75
CA GLN A 489 -8.32 10.32 -3.32
C GLN A 489 -8.25 11.76 -2.79
N TYR A 490 -8.98 12.06 -1.72
CA TYR A 490 -9.09 13.42 -1.15
C TYR A 490 -9.59 14.45 -2.19
N ASN A 491 -10.67 14.12 -2.90
CA ASN A 491 -11.43 15.06 -3.72
C ASN A 491 -12.84 15.25 -3.11
N VAL A 492 -13.77 15.82 -3.88
CA VAL A 492 -15.18 15.98 -3.48
C VAL A 492 -16.12 15.32 -4.50
N ILE A 493 -15.68 14.21 -5.10
CA ILE A 493 -16.41 13.53 -6.18
C ILE A 493 -17.69 12.93 -5.62
N ARG A 494 -18.84 13.32 -6.19
CA ARG A 494 -20.18 12.86 -5.78
C ARG A 494 -20.80 11.88 -6.78
N GLU A 495 -20.37 11.94 -8.03
CA GLU A 495 -20.96 11.22 -9.16
C GLU A 495 -19.86 10.77 -10.15
N ILE A 496 -20.01 9.55 -10.64
CA ILE A 496 -19.22 8.99 -11.75
C ILE A 496 -20.23 8.58 -12.81
N GLU A 497 -20.05 9.05 -14.03
CA GLU A 497 -20.98 8.79 -15.14
C GLU A 497 -20.69 7.42 -15.78
N ALA A 498 -21.72 6.80 -16.38
CA ALA A 498 -21.58 5.49 -17.02
C ALA A 498 -20.55 5.55 -18.16
N GLY A 499 -19.70 4.53 -18.26
CA GLY A 499 -18.62 4.45 -19.24
C GLY A 499 -17.35 5.27 -18.91
N THR A 500 -17.27 5.90 -17.72
CA THR A 500 -16.13 6.78 -17.35
C THR A 500 -14.75 6.15 -17.56
N PHE A 501 -14.62 4.83 -17.34
CA PHE A 501 -13.34 4.13 -17.46
C PHE A 501 -13.16 3.31 -18.76
N GLU A 502 -14.09 3.39 -19.73
CA GLU A 502 -13.97 2.66 -21.02
C GLU A 502 -12.74 3.07 -21.84
N SER A 503 -12.23 4.29 -21.63
CA SER A 503 -11.03 4.82 -22.32
C SER A 503 -9.70 4.44 -21.66
N VAL A 504 -9.70 3.74 -20.51
CA VAL A 504 -8.50 3.36 -19.73
C VAL A 504 -8.40 1.84 -19.55
N PRO A 505 -8.37 1.03 -20.62
CA PRO A 505 -8.48 -0.43 -20.55
C PRO A 505 -7.32 -1.13 -19.82
N ASN A 506 -6.19 -0.45 -19.60
CA ASN A 506 -5.04 -0.98 -18.87
C ASN A 506 -5.04 -0.59 -17.37
N LEU A 507 -6.12 -0.01 -16.84
CA LEU A 507 -6.17 0.46 -15.46
C LEU A 507 -6.09 -0.72 -14.46
N GLN A 508 -5.14 -0.63 -13.53
CA GLN A 508 -4.82 -1.67 -12.54
C GLN A 508 -5.04 -1.20 -11.10
N LEU A 509 -4.75 0.07 -10.81
CA LEU A 509 -4.94 0.67 -9.49
C LEU A 509 -5.82 1.92 -9.56
N LEU A 510 -6.88 1.94 -8.74
CA LEU A 510 -7.85 3.02 -8.66
C LEU A 510 -8.09 3.42 -7.20
N PHE A 511 -7.65 4.62 -6.84
CA PHE A 511 -7.84 5.20 -5.50
C PHE A 511 -8.91 6.29 -5.53
N LEU A 512 -10.08 5.99 -4.97
CA LEU A 512 -11.24 6.88 -4.86
C LEU A 512 -11.61 7.18 -3.40
N ASN A 513 -10.78 6.78 -2.44
CA ASN A 513 -11.03 6.98 -1.01
C ASN A 513 -11.02 8.45 -0.59
N ASN A 514 -11.70 8.78 0.50
CA ASN A 514 -11.91 10.16 0.95
C ASN A 514 -12.56 11.02 -0.16
N ASN A 515 -13.78 10.64 -0.54
CA ASN A 515 -14.63 11.34 -1.50
C ASN A 515 -16.08 11.36 -1.00
N LEU A 516 -17.04 11.77 -1.83
CA LEU A 516 -18.45 11.95 -1.48
C LEU A 516 -19.39 11.02 -2.28
N LEU A 517 -18.85 9.91 -2.82
CA LEU A 517 -19.57 8.99 -3.70
C LEU A 517 -20.68 8.25 -2.94
N ARG A 518 -21.86 8.14 -3.57
CA ARG A 518 -23.04 7.45 -3.00
C ARG A 518 -23.42 6.16 -3.73
N SER A 519 -23.04 6.06 -4.99
CA SER A 519 -23.38 4.95 -5.90
C SER A 519 -22.38 4.93 -7.06
N LEU A 520 -22.13 3.75 -7.62
CA LEU A 520 -21.39 3.59 -8.87
C LEU A 520 -22.37 3.26 -10.01
N PRO A 521 -22.13 3.74 -11.25
CA PRO A 521 -22.99 3.40 -12.38
C PRO A 521 -22.77 1.95 -12.84
N GLY A 522 -23.77 1.37 -13.50
CA GLY A 522 -23.65 0.03 -14.09
C GLY A 522 -22.58 -0.03 -15.19
N ASN A 523 -21.87 -1.16 -15.23
CA ASN A 523 -20.76 -1.50 -16.11
C ASN A 523 -19.48 -0.65 -15.97
N ILE A 524 -19.30 0.04 -14.84
CA ILE A 524 -18.19 0.98 -14.62
C ILE A 524 -16.78 0.36 -14.68
N PHE A 525 -16.64 -0.94 -14.38
CA PHE A 525 -15.35 -1.65 -14.40
C PHE A 525 -15.26 -2.65 -15.58
N SER A 526 -16.15 -2.54 -16.56
CA SER A 526 -16.28 -3.48 -17.67
C SER A 526 -15.00 -3.55 -18.51
N GLY A 527 -14.33 -4.70 -18.45
CA GLY A 527 -13.09 -4.96 -19.20
C GLY A 527 -11.80 -4.54 -18.50
N LEU A 528 -11.87 -4.04 -17.25
CA LEU A 528 -10.68 -3.68 -16.46
C LEU A 528 -10.15 -4.87 -15.65
N SER A 529 -8.83 -4.91 -15.47
CA SER A 529 -8.14 -5.91 -14.64
C SER A 529 -7.59 -5.23 -13.36
N LEU A 530 -8.49 -4.66 -12.55
CA LEU A 530 -8.11 -3.97 -11.32
C LEU A 530 -7.55 -4.94 -10.27
N TYR A 531 -6.33 -4.64 -9.78
CA TYR A 531 -5.66 -5.35 -8.69
C TYR A 531 -5.94 -4.71 -7.32
N ARG A 532 -5.96 -3.37 -7.23
CA ARG A 532 -6.22 -2.61 -6.00
C ARG A 532 -7.28 -1.53 -6.24
N LEU A 533 -8.37 -1.60 -5.47
CA LEU A 533 -9.46 -0.61 -5.48
C LEU A 533 -9.71 -0.11 -4.06
N SER A 534 -9.65 1.19 -3.82
CA SER A 534 -10.03 1.78 -2.52
C SER A 534 -11.20 2.74 -2.69
N LEU A 535 -12.30 2.43 -2.00
CA LEU A 535 -13.54 3.21 -1.88
C LEU A 535 -13.77 3.71 -0.44
N ARG A 536 -12.78 3.53 0.46
CA ARG A 536 -12.86 3.91 1.88
C ARG A 536 -13.21 5.37 2.10
N SER A 537 -13.89 5.69 3.20
CA SER A 537 -14.26 7.06 3.58
C SER A 537 -15.06 7.76 2.46
N ASN A 538 -16.21 7.17 2.11
CA ASN A 538 -17.17 7.68 1.12
C ASN A 538 -18.59 7.68 1.73
N HIS A 539 -19.63 7.74 0.90
CA HIS A 539 -21.04 7.79 1.30
C HIS A 539 -21.89 6.67 0.67
N PHE A 540 -21.30 5.51 0.38
CA PHE A 540 -22.01 4.34 -0.13
C PHE A 540 -22.90 3.71 0.96
N SER A 541 -24.19 3.57 0.70
CA SER A 541 -25.09 2.77 1.53
C SER A 541 -25.17 1.31 1.06
N TYR A 542 -25.01 1.05 -0.23
CA TYR A 542 -24.83 -0.29 -0.80
C TYR A 542 -24.08 -0.18 -2.13
N LEU A 543 -23.55 -1.30 -2.62
CA LEU A 543 -23.03 -1.45 -3.98
C LEU A 543 -23.79 -2.58 -4.68
N PRO A 544 -24.30 -2.39 -5.90
CA PRO A 544 -24.97 -3.46 -6.63
C PRO A 544 -23.96 -4.51 -7.08
N VAL A 545 -24.31 -5.80 -7.01
CA VAL A 545 -23.42 -6.85 -7.55
C VAL A 545 -23.40 -6.83 -9.07
N SER A 546 -24.59 -6.87 -9.68
CA SER A 546 -24.72 -6.97 -11.13
C SER A 546 -24.22 -5.71 -11.83
N GLY A 547 -23.23 -5.86 -12.70
CA GLY A 547 -22.62 -4.77 -13.46
C GLY A 547 -21.67 -3.87 -12.66
N VAL A 548 -21.30 -4.21 -11.42
CA VAL A 548 -20.26 -3.46 -10.67
C VAL A 548 -19.32 -4.42 -9.95
N LEU A 549 -19.79 -5.13 -8.92
CA LEU A 549 -18.92 -6.02 -8.13
C LEU A 549 -18.60 -7.34 -8.87
N ASP A 550 -19.51 -7.83 -9.72
CA ASP A 550 -19.31 -9.01 -10.57
C ASP A 550 -18.21 -8.83 -11.66
N GLN A 551 -17.77 -7.60 -11.88
CA GLN A 551 -16.73 -7.23 -12.85
C GLN A 551 -15.31 -7.34 -12.26
N LEU A 552 -15.17 -7.26 -10.93
CA LEU A 552 -13.91 -7.08 -10.20
C LEU A 552 -13.15 -8.40 -9.99
N LYS A 553 -12.86 -9.12 -11.08
CA LYS A 553 -12.38 -10.52 -11.07
C LYS A 553 -10.90 -10.72 -10.76
N SER A 554 -10.10 -9.64 -10.76
CA SER A 554 -8.64 -9.70 -10.57
C SER A 554 -8.16 -9.04 -9.28
N LEU A 555 -9.07 -8.69 -8.35
CA LEU A 555 -8.72 -8.00 -7.12
C LEU A 555 -7.76 -8.83 -6.26
N LEU A 556 -6.61 -8.23 -5.96
CA LEU A 556 -5.73 -8.65 -4.88
C LEU A 556 -6.11 -7.94 -3.57
N GLN A 557 -6.65 -6.72 -3.65
CA GLN A 557 -6.99 -5.89 -2.50
C GLN A 557 -8.17 -4.95 -2.78
N ILE A 558 -9.20 -4.96 -1.94
CA ILE A 558 -10.30 -3.99 -1.94
C ILE A 558 -10.53 -3.41 -0.54
N ASP A 559 -10.67 -2.09 -0.48
CA ASP A 559 -10.96 -1.36 0.75
C ASP A 559 -12.32 -0.65 0.65
N LEU A 560 -13.22 -1.04 1.56
CA LEU A 560 -14.63 -0.63 1.65
C LEU A 560 -14.95 0.00 3.03
N HIS A 561 -13.94 0.28 3.84
CA HIS A 561 -14.10 0.75 5.21
C HIS A 561 -14.69 2.19 5.27
N GLU A 562 -15.11 2.66 6.44
CA GLU A 562 -15.69 4.02 6.63
C GLU A 562 -16.73 4.41 5.56
N ASN A 563 -17.78 3.60 5.40
CA ASN A 563 -18.91 3.91 4.54
C ASN A 563 -20.23 3.64 5.30
N PRO A 564 -21.28 4.45 5.05
CA PRO A 564 -22.55 4.40 5.80
C PRO A 564 -23.45 3.25 5.31
N TRP A 565 -22.96 2.01 5.38
CA TRP A 565 -23.62 0.83 4.82
C TRP A 565 -25.02 0.63 5.45
N ASP A 566 -26.04 0.49 4.60
CA ASP A 566 -27.42 0.19 5.00
C ASP A 566 -27.71 -1.29 4.81
N CYS A 567 -27.70 -2.01 5.93
CA CYS A 567 -27.92 -3.43 6.03
C CYS A 567 -29.43 -3.77 6.02
N THR A 568 -30.06 -3.46 4.88
CA THR A 568 -31.42 -3.84 4.48
C THR A 568 -31.37 -4.87 3.35
N CYS A 569 -32.50 -5.14 2.68
CA CYS A 569 -32.58 -6.17 1.64
C CYS A 569 -31.67 -5.90 0.44
N ASP A 570 -31.48 -4.63 0.07
CA ASP A 570 -30.69 -4.23 -1.11
C ASP A 570 -29.21 -4.65 -1.02
N VAL A 571 -28.69 -4.83 0.21
CA VAL A 571 -27.29 -5.23 0.45
C VAL A 571 -27.07 -6.74 0.43
N VAL A 572 -28.12 -7.56 0.38
CA VAL A 572 -28.01 -9.04 0.41
C VAL A 572 -27.11 -9.57 -0.72
N GLY A 573 -27.20 -9.00 -1.92
CA GLY A 573 -26.29 -9.34 -3.02
C GLY A 573 -24.84 -9.03 -2.67
N MET A 574 -24.57 -7.81 -2.18
CA MET A 574 -23.22 -7.38 -1.81
C MET A 574 -22.63 -8.25 -0.69
N LYS A 575 -23.42 -8.62 0.32
CA LYS A 575 -23.04 -9.57 1.36
C LYS A 575 -22.60 -10.91 0.75
N LEU A 576 -23.43 -11.51 -0.10
CA LEU A 576 -23.13 -12.79 -0.75
C LEU A 576 -21.88 -12.71 -1.65
N TRP A 577 -21.59 -11.55 -2.25
CA TRP A 577 -20.35 -11.31 -3.00
C TRP A 577 -19.12 -11.19 -2.09
N LEU A 578 -19.23 -10.48 -0.95
CA LEU A 578 -18.16 -10.37 0.05
C LEU A 578 -17.77 -11.74 0.63
N GLU A 579 -18.75 -12.63 0.83
CA GLU A 579 -18.54 -14.01 1.28
C GLU A 579 -17.95 -14.92 0.19
N GLN A 580 -18.03 -14.52 -1.09
CA GLN A 580 -17.44 -15.25 -2.20
C GLN A 580 -15.99 -14.82 -2.51
N LEU A 581 -15.53 -13.69 -1.98
CA LEU A 581 -14.15 -13.20 -2.13
C LEU A 581 -13.11 -14.17 -1.55
N ASN A 582 -11.92 -14.16 -2.14
CA ASN A 582 -10.74 -14.79 -1.52
C ASN A 582 -10.34 -14.01 -0.25
N THR A 583 -10.01 -14.72 0.83
CA THR A 583 -9.60 -14.12 2.10
C THR A 583 -8.29 -13.31 1.97
N GLY A 584 -8.21 -12.22 2.70
CA GLY A 584 -7.14 -11.22 2.55
C GLY A 584 -7.29 -10.29 1.33
N VAL A 585 -8.32 -10.45 0.48
CA VAL A 585 -8.66 -9.44 -0.54
C VAL A 585 -9.39 -8.26 0.09
N LEU A 586 -10.33 -8.49 1.01
CA LEU A 586 -10.94 -7.41 1.80
C LEU A 586 -9.94 -6.91 2.86
N VAL A 587 -9.66 -5.61 2.86
CA VAL A 587 -8.66 -4.96 3.75
C VAL A 587 -9.15 -4.84 5.20
N ASP A 588 -10.39 -4.39 5.37
CA ASP A 588 -11.03 -4.20 6.66
C ASP A 588 -12.56 -4.33 6.52
N GLN A 589 -13.24 -4.37 7.64
CA GLN A 589 -14.62 -4.81 7.78
C GLN A 589 -15.63 -3.83 7.19
N VAL A 590 -16.71 -4.40 6.68
CA VAL A 590 -17.84 -3.69 6.08
C VAL A 590 -18.91 -3.50 7.17
N ILE A 591 -18.73 -2.46 7.98
CA ILE A 591 -19.57 -2.20 9.16
C ILE A 591 -20.88 -1.51 8.76
N CYS A 592 -22.01 -2.11 9.10
CA CYS A 592 -23.34 -1.51 8.97
C CYS A 592 -23.45 -0.21 9.80
N GLU A 593 -23.89 0.90 9.20
CA GLU A 593 -24.31 2.10 9.94
C GLU A 593 -25.83 2.12 10.17
N SER A 594 -26.58 1.63 9.19
CA SER A 594 -28.04 1.51 9.23
C SER A 594 -28.49 0.09 8.88
N PRO A 595 -29.73 -0.31 9.20
CA PRO A 595 -30.62 0.32 10.19
C PRO A 595 -30.08 0.13 11.62
N LYS A 596 -30.59 0.90 12.59
CA LYS A 596 -30.15 0.88 14.00
C LYS A 596 -30.15 -0.49 14.71
N LYS A 597 -30.82 -1.50 14.13
CA LYS A 597 -30.81 -2.90 14.59
C LYS A 597 -29.46 -3.60 14.34
N PHE A 598 -28.73 -3.19 13.30
CA PHE A 598 -27.46 -3.78 12.87
C PHE A 598 -26.29 -2.80 12.90
N ALA A 599 -26.54 -1.53 13.24
CA ALA A 599 -25.49 -0.52 13.39
C ALA A 599 -24.31 -1.03 14.24
N GLN A 600 -23.09 -0.80 13.75
CA GLN A 600 -21.82 -1.30 14.33
C GLN A 600 -21.63 -2.83 14.29
N SER A 601 -22.38 -3.55 13.44
CA SER A 601 -22.13 -4.97 13.11
C SER A 601 -21.42 -5.10 11.76
N ASP A 602 -20.57 -6.12 11.58
CA ASP A 602 -20.08 -6.50 10.24
C ASP A 602 -21.24 -7.08 9.40
N MET A 603 -21.41 -6.57 8.18
CA MET A 603 -22.40 -7.02 7.20
C MET A 603 -22.37 -8.54 6.94
N ARG A 604 -21.20 -9.17 6.92
CA ARG A 604 -21.04 -10.62 6.75
C ARG A 604 -21.62 -11.40 7.94
N ALA A 605 -21.51 -10.86 9.16
CA ALA A 605 -22.01 -11.50 10.36
C ALA A 605 -23.55 -11.42 10.52
N VAL A 606 -24.24 -10.56 9.77
CA VAL A 606 -25.70 -10.44 9.83
C VAL A 606 -26.36 -11.46 8.89
N ARG A 607 -27.07 -12.45 9.46
CA ARG A 607 -27.74 -13.51 8.68
C ARG A 607 -28.72 -12.95 7.63
N VAL A 608 -28.78 -13.59 6.47
CA VAL A 608 -29.53 -13.12 5.30
C VAL A 608 -31.02 -12.95 5.58
N GLU A 609 -31.64 -13.87 6.33
CA GLU A 609 -33.07 -13.84 6.66
C GLU A 609 -33.43 -12.68 7.60
N LEU A 610 -32.43 -12.12 8.30
CA LEU A 610 -32.60 -10.94 9.16
C LEU A 610 -32.46 -9.62 8.39
N LEU A 611 -31.79 -9.64 7.24
CA LEU A 611 -31.66 -8.53 6.28
C LEU A 611 -32.87 -8.48 5.33
N CYS A 612 -33.28 -9.64 4.79
CA CYS A 612 -34.43 -9.78 3.91
C CYS A 612 -35.16 -11.12 4.15
N PRO A 613 -36.40 -11.12 4.67
CA PRO A 613 -37.16 -12.36 4.90
C PRO A 613 -37.47 -13.14 3.63
N ASP A 614 -37.73 -12.43 2.52
CA ASP A 614 -38.17 -13.00 1.24
C ASP A 614 -37.02 -13.14 0.21
N TYR A 615 -35.80 -13.43 0.67
CA TYR A 615 -34.57 -13.39 -0.14
C TYR A 615 -34.44 -14.44 -1.25
N SER A 616 -35.38 -15.40 -1.37
CA SER A 616 -35.27 -16.56 -2.27
C SER A 616 -35.11 -16.20 -3.75
N ASP A 617 -35.70 -15.09 -4.19
CA ASP A 617 -35.63 -14.66 -5.59
C ASP A 617 -34.29 -13.98 -5.93
N ILE A 618 -33.57 -13.44 -4.93
CA ILE A 618 -32.30 -12.72 -5.10
C ILE A 618 -31.18 -13.69 -5.49
N VAL A 619 -31.13 -14.86 -4.83
CA VAL A 619 -30.11 -15.90 -5.02
C VAL A 619 -30.02 -16.40 -6.46
N VAL A 620 -31.13 -16.36 -7.21
CA VAL A 620 -31.19 -16.77 -8.62
C VAL A 620 -30.47 -15.79 -9.56
N SER A 621 -30.19 -14.58 -9.10
CA SER A 621 -29.73 -13.45 -9.94
C SER A 621 -28.26 -13.04 -9.74
N THR A 622 -27.58 -13.53 -8.70
CA THR A 622 -26.15 -13.22 -8.44
C THR A 622 -25.22 -14.16 -9.24
N PRO A 623 -24.41 -13.66 -10.19
CA PRO A 623 -23.42 -14.49 -10.88
C PRO A 623 -22.27 -14.83 -9.94
N THR A 624 -21.92 -16.12 -9.82
CA THR A 624 -20.70 -16.53 -9.10
C THR A 624 -19.46 -15.99 -9.82
N PRO A 625 -18.51 -15.31 -9.14
CA PRO A 625 -17.23 -15.01 -9.73
C PRO A 625 -16.50 -16.33 -10.03
N SER A 626 -15.97 -16.45 -11.24
CA SER A 626 -15.25 -17.65 -11.68
C SER A 626 -13.95 -17.81 -10.88
N PRO A 627 -13.64 -19.00 -10.34
CA PRO A 627 -12.33 -19.25 -9.74
C PRO A 627 -11.24 -19.09 -10.81
N GLY A 628 -10.17 -18.38 -10.47
CA GLY A 628 -9.02 -18.09 -11.32
C GLY A 628 -7.71 -18.32 -10.56
#